data_AF-A0A7Y8TIE3-F1
#
_entry.id   AF-A0A7Y8TIE3-F1
#
_cell.length_a   1.000
_cell.length_b   1.000
_cell.length_c   1.000
_cell.angle_alpha   90.00
_cell.angle_beta   90.00
_cell.angle_gamma   90.00
#
_symmetry.space_group_name_H-M   'P 1'
#
loop_
_entity.id
_entity.type
_entity.pdbx_description
1 polymer ?
#
loop_
_entity_poly.entity_id
_entity_poly.type
_entity_poly.pdbx_seq_one_letter_code
_entity_poly.pdbx_strand_id
1 'polypeptide(L)'
;MKKYTLEQFPKNKDIGSSKLSAAQLKLRAKATPQSLSAEETRVCKICGKKQPITEFYVRDKVTGARRIRCKDCVLKSEGVIELGKIRFANKLFDKGFKKCGICKSIKPLSEFREDQNQSNRHITICYECNQKYRRIQRETLGDFYVKNYIKRNKLSMTIDQARNMILETREHIFIIDNQLFKTLKDFTNYVFQQYSIPLSTVANRIRQGYSENDCKLSQHDFQSMSVKKSHRKRSKIRLTIDNKEFITKADFAEYLFVTYSISKSATEQRLRKGYSEQECMLSRNELRKISAKRSIVSKSTN
;
A
#
# COMPACT_ATOMS: atom_id res chain seq x y z
N MET A 1 27.58 -12.79 1.35
CA MET A 1 26.88 -13.20 2.59
C MET A 1 27.29 -14.63 2.92
N LYS A 2 27.92 -14.87 4.09
CA LYS A 2 28.26 -16.24 4.53
C LYS A 2 26.96 -17.01 4.78
N LYS A 3 26.75 -18.13 4.07
CA LYS A 3 25.62 -19.04 4.33
C LYS A 3 25.90 -19.75 5.65
N TYR A 4 25.14 -19.44 6.69
CA TYR A 4 25.22 -20.16 7.96
C TYR A 4 24.31 -21.39 7.87
N THR A 5 24.92 -22.58 7.85
CA THR A 5 24.19 -23.83 8.04
C THR A 5 24.12 -24.07 9.55
N LEU A 6 23.05 -23.59 10.18
CA LEU A 6 22.76 -23.96 11.57
C LEU A 6 22.24 -25.40 11.58
N GLU A 7 23.13 -26.35 11.84
CA GLU A 7 22.72 -27.72 12.17
C GLU A 7 21.85 -27.65 13.44
N GLN A 8 20.66 -28.24 13.36
CA GLN A 8 19.84 -28.43 14.54
C GLN A 8 20.64 -29.28 15.52
N PHE A 9 20.90 -28.76 16.72
CA PHE A 9 21.43 -29.53 17.84
C PHE A 9 20.33 -30.45 18.40
N PRO A 10 20.49 -31.78 18.28
CA PRO A 10 19.99 -32.67 19.32
C PRO A 10 21.11 -33.38 20.10
N LYS A 11 22.39 -33.27 19.72
CA LYS A 11 23.43 -34.17 20.26
C LYS A 11 24.09 -33.78 21.60
N ASN A 12 23.88 -32.56 22.12
CA ASN A 12 24.65 -32.08 23.29
C ASN A 12 23.91 -32.02 24.63
N LYS A 13 22.65 -32.48 24.72
CA LYS A 13 21.95 -32.47 26.01
C LYS A 13 22.40 -33.56 26.99
N ASP A 14 23.02 -34.64 26.48
CA ASP A 14 23.34 -35.81 27.29
C ASP A 14 24.83 -36.22 27.19
N ILE A 15 25.75 -35.26 27.01
CA ILE A 15 27.18 -35.56 27.23
C ILE A 15 27.39 -35.70 28.75
N GLY A 16 27.63 -36.94 29.18
CA GLY A 16 27.95 -37.27 30.56
C GLY A 16 29.12 -36.43 31.08
N SER A 17 29.06 -36.03 32.35
CA SER A 17 30.06 -35.17 33.00
C SER A 17 31.50 -35.69 32.90
N SER A 18 31.67 -37.01 32.78
CA SER A 18 32.96 -37.68 32.59
C SER A 18 33.65 -37.37 31.25
N LYS A 19 32.92 -36.88 30.25
CA LYS A 19 33.45 -36.54 28.92
C LYS A 19 33.75 -35.05 28.74
N LEU A 20 33.66 -34.26 29.81
CA LEU A 20 33.87 -32.81 29.74
C LEU A 20 35.23 -32.42 30.32
N SER A 21 35.89 -31.47 29.66
CA SER A 21 37.11 -30.86 30.19
C SER A 21 36.81 -30.01 31.44
N ALA A 22 37.82 -29.80 32.29
CA ALA A 22 37.70 -28.96 33.49
C ALA A 22 37.22 -27.53 33.19
N ALA A 23 37.63 -26.96 32.04
CA ALA A 23 37.19 -25.63 31.59
C ALA A 23 35.68 -25.63 31.23
N GLN A 24 35.20 -26.69 30.57
CA GLN A 24 33.78 -26.84 30.22
C GLN A 24 32.91 -27.09 31.46
N LEU A 25 33.42 -27.83 32.45
CA LEU A 25 32.75 -28.00 33.74
C LEU A 25 32.62 -26.67 34.48
N LYS A 26 33.69 -25.85 34.50
CA LYS A 26 33.65 -24.49 35.08
C LYS A 26 32.68 -23.55 34.36
N LEU A 27 32.63 -23.61 33.03
CA LEU A 27 31.66 -22.83 32.24
C LEU A 27 30.21 -23.29 32.46
N ARG A 28 29.97 -24.60 32.60
CA ARG A 28 28.64 -25.13 32.99
C ARG A 28 28.24 -24.69 34.40
N ALA A 29 29.16 -24.75 35.35
CA ALA A 29 28.91 -24.28 36.72
C ALA A 29 28.58 -22.77 36.75
N LYS A 30 29.27 -21.95 35.95
CA LYS A 30 28.99 -20.51 35.80
C LYS A 30 27.71 -20.20 35.01
N ALA A 31 27.34 -21.04 34.04
CA ALA A 31 26.10 -20.93 33.28
C ALA A 31 24.88 -21.47 34.04
N THR A 32 25.10 -22.11 35.18
CA THR A 32 24.03 -22.46 36.11
C THR A 32 23.64 -21.18 36.85
N PRO A 33 22.42 -20.63 36.65
CA PRO A 33 22.06 -19.34 37.22
C PRO A 33 22.16 -19.41 38.75
N GLN A 34 23.09 -18.63 39.32
CA GLN A 34 23.12 -18.41 40.75
C GLN A 34 21.94 -17.50 41.13
N SER A 35 21.09 -18.04 42.01
CA SER A 35 20.07 -17.38 42.83
C SER A 35 18.95 -16.60 42.13
N LEU A 36 18.00 -17.34 41.55
CA LEU A 36 16.60 -17.14 41.89
C LEU A 36 16.21 -18.30 42.82
N SER A 37 15.66 -17.99 43.98
CA SER A 37 15.28 -18.91 45.06
C SER A 37 14.84 -20.28 44.55
N ALA A 38 15.50 -21.35 45.04
CA ALA A 38 15.21 -22.76 44.80
C ALA A 38 13.80 -23.01 44.21
N GLU A 39 13.69 -22.92 42.89
CA GLU A 39 12.44 -23.13 42.18
C GLU A 39 12.03 -24.58 42.46
N GLU A 40 10.92 -24.75 43.19
CA GLU A 40 10.33 -26.05 43.41
C GLU A 40 10.24 -26.79 42.06
N THR A 41 10.92 -27.93 41.99
CA THR A 41 10.92 -28.78 40.81
C THR A 41 9.95 -29.92 41.05
N ARG A 42 9.19 -30.28 40.02
CA ARG A 42 8.20 -31.35 40.08
C ARG A 42 8.46 -32.38 38.98
N VAL A 43 8.23 -33.64 39.29
CA VAL A 43 8.34 -34.75 38.33
C VAL A 43 7.00 -34.95 37.65
N CYS A 44 7.00 -34.94 36.31
CA CYS A 44 5.79 -35.22 35.54
C CYS A 44 5.42 -36.71 35.64
N LYS A 45 4.17 -37.01 36.04
CA LYS A 45 3.69 -38.40 36.16
C LYS A 45 3.60 -39.17 34.83
N ILE A 46 3.61 -38.49 33.68
CA ILE A 46 3.50 -39.14 32.36
C ILE A 46 4.87 -39.40 31.72
N CYS A 47 5.77 -38.41 31.73
CA CYS A 47 7.07 -38.54 31.06
C CYS A 47 8.25 -38.75 32.01
N GLY A 48 8.03 -38.72 33.34
CA GLY A 48 9.06 -38.93 34.35
C GLY A 48 10.10 -37.81 34.47
N LYS A 49 10.00 -36.74 33.69
CA LYS A 49 11.00 -35.65 33.69
C LYS A 49 10.81 -34.72 34.90
N LYS A 50 11.92 -34.41 35.59
CA LYS A 50 11.99 -33.37 36.62
C LYS A 50 12.08 -32.00 35.94
N GLN A 51 11.09 -31.15 36.15
CA GLN A 51 10.96 -29.84 35.52
C GLN A 51 10.60 -28.78 36.56
N PRO A 52 10.94 -27.49 36.34
CA PRO A 52 10.53 -26.42 37.25
C PRO A 52 8.99 -26.32 37.33
N ILE A 53 8.43 -25.89 38.46
CA ILE A 53 6.99 -25.81 38.67
C ILE A 53 6.25 -24.96 37.61
N THR A 54 6.95 -23.98 37.01
CA THR A 54 6.47 -23.16 35.88
C THR A 54 6.08 -23.98 34.64
N GLU A 55 6.59 -25.20 34.52
CA GLU A 55 6.32 -26.16 33.45
C GLU A 55 5.02 -26.95 33.64
N PHE A 56 4.28 -26.69 34.73
CA PHE A 56 3.01 -27.32 35.04
C PHE A 56 1.90 -26.27 35.03
N TYR A 57 0.75 -26.58 34.42
CA TYR A 57 -0.41 -25.69 34.43
C TYR A 57 -0.98 -25.57 35.85
N VAL A 58 -1.37 -24.35 36.23
CA VAL A 58 -2.11 -24.07 37.46
C VAL A 58 -3.52 -24.64 37.29
N ARG A 59 -3.92 -25.54 38.20
CA ARG A 59 -5.26 -26.14 38.26
C ARG A 59 -6.19 -25.27 39.09
N ASP A 60 -5.69 -24.73 40.18
CA ASP A 60 -6.41 -23.85 41.09
C ASP A 60 -5.54 -22.64 41.41
N LYS A 61 -6.09 -21.45 41.17
CA LYS A 61 -5.39 -20.17 41.36
C LYS A 61 -5.34 -19.74 42.82
N VAL A 62 -6.30 -20.16 43.64
CA VAL A 62 -6.42 -19.76 45.05
C VAL A 62 -5.41 -20.54 45.89
N THR A 63 -5.35 -21.86 45.69
CA THR A 63 -4.40 -22.75 46.40
C THR A 63 -3.03 -22.82 45.72
N GLY A 64 -2.89 -22.31 44.49
CA GLY A 64 -1.70 -22.46 43.67
C GLY A 64 -1.47 -23.90 43.17
N ALA A 65 -2.42 -24.82 43.41
CA ALA A 65 -2.27 -26.22 43.07
C ALA A 65 -2.06 -26.40 41.56
N ARG A 66 -1.03 -27.14 41.19
CA ARG A 66 -0.67 -27.40 39.79
C ARG A 66 -0.98 -28.83 39.37
N ARG A 67 -1.16 -29.02 38.06
CA ARG A 67 -1.36 -30.36 37.48
C ARG A 67 -0.15 -31.26 37.73
N ILE A 68 -0.41 -32.56 37.80
CA ILE A 68 0.59 -33.63 37.96
C ILE A 68 1.34 -33.98 36.66
N ARG A 69 0.83 -33.50 35.51
CA ARG A 69 1.41 -33.69 34.19
C ARG A 69 1.98 -32.34 33.71
N CYS A 70 3.16 -32.34 33.11
CA CYS A 70 3.75 -31.13 32.56
C CYS A 70 2.96 -30.63 31.34
N LYS A 71 3.14 -29.34 31.01
CA LYS A 71 2.49 -28.66 29.87
C LYS A 71 2.67 -29.45 28.56
N ASP A 72 3.85 -29.99 28.35
CA ASP A 72 4.19 -30.82 27.20
C ASP A 72 3.30 -32.07 27.09
N CYS A 73 3.13 -32.82 28.18
CA CYS A 73 2.28 -34.02 28.18
C CYS A 73 0.79 -33.69 28.02
N VAL A 74 0.32 -32.58 28.57
CA VAL A 74 -1.07 -32.12 28.41
C VAL A 74 -1.38 -31.80 26.95
N LEU A 75 -0.55 -30.99 26.32
CA LEU A 75 -0.69 -30.62 24.91
C LEU A 75 -0.59 -31.85 23.99
N LYS A 76 0.27 -32.84 24.30
CA LYS A 76 0.34 -34.12 23.57
C LYS A 76 -0.97 -34.89 23.64
N SER A 77 -1.58 -34.97 24.82
CA SER A 77 -2.89 -35.63 24.97
C SER A 77 -4.03 -34.89 24.27
N GLU A 78 -3.87 -33.60 23.98
CA GLU A 78 -4.81 -32.79 23.21
C GLU A 78 -4.54 -32.84 21.69
N GLY A 79 -3.65 -33.72 21.23
CA GLY A 79 -3.33 -33.87 19.80
C GLY A 79 -2.35 -32.84 19.23
N VAL A 80 -1.70 -32.03 20.08
CA VAL A 80 -0.66 -31.10 19.63
C VAL A 80 0.65 -31.84 19.37
N ILE A 81 0.88 -32.16 18.09
CA ILE A 81 2.03 -32.96 17.63
C ILE A 81 3.38 -32.25 17.89
N GLU A 82 3.42 -30.93 17.86
CA GLU A 82 4.67 -30.14 17.99
C GLU A 82 4.65 -29.15 19.17
N LEU A 83 4.77 -29.70 20.38
CA LEU A 83 4.91 -28.98 21.65
C LEU A 83 5.99 -27.89 21.69
N GLY A 84 7.09 -28.14 20.96
CA GLY A 84 8.24 -27.27 20.91
C GLY A 84 8.02 -26.00 20.10
N LYS A 85 6.99 -25.92 19.23
CA LYS A 85 6.82 -24.81 18.28
C LYS A 85 6.82 -23.44 18.97
N ILE A 86 6.06 -23.27 20.06
CA ILE A 86 5.91 -21.96 20.73
C ILE A 86 7.16 -21.63 21.55
N ARG A 87 7.67 -22.59 22.35
CA ARG A 87 8.86 -22.37 23.19
C ARG A 87 10.12 -22.17 22.37
N PHE A 88 10.26 -22.93 21.29
CA PHE A 88 11.36 -22.76 20.35
C PHE A 88 11.22 -21.46 19.57
N ALA A 89 10.00 -21.05 19.19
CA ALA A 89 9.80 -19.77 18.51
C ALA A 89 10.27 -18.57 19.34
N ASN A 90 9.94 -18.50 20.63
CA ASN A 90 10.39 -17.40 21.49
C ASN A 90 11.91 -17.42 21.67
N LYS A 91 12.49 -18.58 22.01
CA LYS A 91 13.96 -18.71 22.14
C LYS A 91 14.72 -18.43 20.84
N LEU A 92 14.12 -18.72 19.70
CA LEU A 92 14.67 -18.44 18.38
C LEU A 92 14.60 -16.95 18.08
N PHE A 93 13.47 -16.32 18.43
CA PHE A 93 13.23 -14.89 18.29
C PHE A 93 14.18 -14.07 19.16
N ASP A 94 14.38 -14.45 20.42
CA ASP A 94 15.33 -13.81 21.35
C ASP A 94 16.79 -13.85 20.82
N LYS A 95 17.10 -14.82 19.95
CA LYS A 95 18.39 -14.94 19.27
C LYS A 95 18.46 -14.21 17.93
N GLY A 96 17.41 -13.49 17.53
CA GLY A 96 17.35 -12.78 16.26
C GLY A 96 16.97 -13.65 15.06
N PHE A 97 16.32 -14.80 15.27
CA PHE A 97 15.89 -15.73 14.22
C PHE A 97 14.40 -16.02 14.26
N LYS A 98 13.83 -16.47 13.14
CA LYS A 98 12.43 -16.89 13.03
C LYS A 98 12.25 -18.02 12.02
N LYS A 99 11.29 -18.91 12.27
CA LYS A 99 10.92 -20.00 11.35
C LYS A 99 9.83 -19.53 10.39
N CYS A 100 10.05 -19.66 9.08
CA CYS A 100 9.07 -19.31 8.06
C CYS A 100 7.87 -20.27 8.09
N GLY A 101 6.65 -19.73 8.08
CA GLY A 101 5.41 -20.52 8.05
C GLY A 101 5.20 -21.32 6.78
N ILE A 102 5.82 -20.93 5.66
CA ILE A 102 5.69 -21.59 4.36
C ILE A 102 6.82 -22.61 4.15
N CYS A 103 8.06 -22.15 3.95
CA CYS A 103 9.19 -23.05 3.66
C CYS A 103 9.77 -23.77 4.89
N LYS A 104 9.29 -23.45 6.10
CA LYS A 104 9.71 -24.05 7.38
C LYS A 104 11.19 -23.88 7.73
N SER A 105 11.97 -23.12 6.96
CA SER A 105 13.37 -22.81 7.28
C SER A 105 13.48 -21.73 8.38
N ILE A 106 14.57 -21.80 9.14
CA ILE A 106 14.95 -20.81 10.16
C ILE A 106 15.82 -19.76 9.47
N LYS A 107 15.43 -18.49 9.57
CA LYS A 107 16.08 -17.35 8.92
C LYS A 107 16.27 -16.20 9.93
N PRO A 108 17.23 -15.29 9.74
CA PRO A 108 17.38 -14.12 10.60
C PRO A 108 16.16 -13.19 10.50
N LEU A 109 15.88 -12.39 11.53
CA LEU A 109 14.74 -11.47 11.54
C LEU A 109 14.75 -10.45 10.38
N SER A 110 15.94 -10.07 9.90
CA SER A 110 16.12 -9.22 8.71
C SER A 110 15.53 -9.81 7.43
N GLU A 111 15.23 -11.11 7.38
CA GLU A 111 14.55 -11.77 6.26
C GLU A 111 13.01 -11.79 6.42
N PHE A 112 12.45 -11.09 7.40
CA PHE A 112 11.02 -10.98 7.64
C PHE A 112 10.61 -9.51 7.68
N ARG A 113 9.39 -9.21 7.20
CA ARG A 113 8.83 -7.87 7.32
C ARG A 113 8.35 -7.60 8.74
N GLU A 114 8.59 -6.40 9.23
CA GLU A 114 7.99 -5.94 10.47
C GLU A 114 6.47 -5.75 10.33
N ASP A 115 5.75 -6.03 11.42
CA ASP A 115 4.30 -5.86 11.57
C ASP A 115 4.00 -5.56 13.05
N GLN A 116 3.63 -4.32 13.32
CA GLN A 116 3.38 -3.82 14.68
C GLN A 116 2.18 -4.51 15.36
N ASN A 117 1.28 -5.13 14.59
CA ASN A 117 0.09 -5.79 15.11
C ASN A 117 0.35 -7.23 15.59
N GLN A 118 1.55 -7.78 15.39
CA GLN A 118 1.90 -9.11 15.86
C GLN A 118 2.69 -9.06 17.16
N SER A 119 2.46 -10.04 18.04
CA SER A 119 3.17 -10.17 19.33
C SER A 119 4.70 -10.16 19.19
N ASN A 120 5.23 -10.66 18.08
CA ASN A 120 6.67 -10.74 17.80
C ASN A 120 7.13 -9.70 16.76
N ARG A 121 6.34 -8.65 16.51
CA ARG A 121 6.63 -7.51 15.61
C ARG A 121 7.04 -7.85 14.17
N HIS A 122 6.97 -9.11 13.74
CA HIS A 122 7.38 -9.58 12.42
C HIS A 122 6.33 -10.54 11.87
N ILE A 123 6.12 -10.54 10.57
CA ILE A 123 5.24 -11.50 9.90
C ILE A 123 5.77 -12.95 10.04
N THR A 124 4.91 -13.93 9.78
CA THR A 124 5.25 -15.37 9.87
C THR A 124 5.98 -15.91 8.64
N ILE A 125 5.98 -15.18 7.53
CA ILE A 125 6.47 -15.63 6.22
C ILE A 125 7.73 -14.82 5.86
N CYS A 126 8.81 -15.49 5.44
CA CYS A 126 10.02 -14.78 5.01
C CYS A 126 9.80 -13.99 3.71
N TYR A 127 10.66 -13.01 3.41
CA TYR A 127 10.54 -12.15 2.22
C TYR A 127 10.45 -12.94 0.92
N GLU A 128 11.31 -13.94 0.72
CA GLU A 128 11.30 -14.77 -0.50
C GLU A 128 9.96 -15.47 -0.70
N CYS A 129 9.46 -16.16 0.33
CA CYS A 129 8.17 -16.85 0.26
C CYS A 129 7.02 -15.85 0.08
N ASN A 130 7.09 -14.68 0.72
CA ASN A 130 6.08 -13.64 0.58
C ASN A 130 6.09 -13.04 -0.85
N GLN A 131 7.26 -12.82 -1.45
CA GLN A 131 7.37 -12.38 -2.84
C GLN A 131 6.82 -13.42 -3.81
N LYS A 132 7.20 -14.70 -3.64
CA LYS A 132 6.67 -15.80 -4.45
C LYS A 132 5.15 -15.90 -4.32
N TYR A 133 4.64 -15.79 -3.09
CA TYR A 133 3.20 -15.80 -2.83
C TYR A 133 2.48 -14.62 -3.49
N ARG A 134 3.03 -13.40 -3.41
CA ARG A 134 2.50 -12.21 -4.12
C ARG A 134 2.57 -12.33 -5.63
N ARG A 135 3.57 -13.02 -6.18
CA ARG A 135 3.69 -13.28 -7.62
C ARG A 135 2.60 -14.25 -8.07
N ILE A 136 2.45 -15.38 -7.37
CA ILE A 136 1.38 -16.35 -7.61
C ILE A 136 0.01 -15.65 -7.51
N GLN A 137 -0.25 -14.88 -6.45
CA GLN A 137 -1.52 -14.15 -6.30
C GLN A 137 -1.78 -13.16 -7.45
N ARG A 138 -0.72 -12.54 -8.00
CA ARG A 138 -0.84 -11.67 -9.17
C ARG A 138 -1.15 -12.48 -10.42
N GLU A 139 -0.49 -13.61 -10.64
CA GLU A 139 -0.68 -14.44 -11.83
C GLU A 139 -2.01 -15.20 -11.82
N THR A 140 -2.37 -15.83 -10.69
CA THR A 140 -3.52 -16.76 -10.60
C THR A 140 -4.81 -16.11 -10.09
N LEU A 141 -4.81 -14.83 -9.69
CA LEU A 141 -5.98 -14.15 -9.11
C LEU A 141 -6.65 -15.00 -8.01
N GLY A 142 -5.86 -15.37 -7.00
CA GLY A 142 -6.39 -16.16 -5.88
C GLY A 142 -7.59 -15.49 -5.21
N ASP A 143 -8.54 -16.29 -4.72
CA ASP A 143 -9.83 -15.83 -4.19
C ASP A 143 -9.72 -14.68 -3.19
N PHE A 144 -8.69 -14.68 -2.34
CA PHE A 144 -8.46 -13.62 -1.37
C PHE A 144 -8.27 -12.24 -2.04
N TYR A 145 -7.54 -12.19 -3.16
CA TYR A 145 -7.35 -10.97 -3.93
C TYR A 145 -8.67 -10.51 -4.55
N VAL A 146 -9.40 -11.44 -5.18
CA VAL A 146 -10.67 -11.15 -5.85
C VAL A 146 -11.72 -10.67 -4.86
N LYS A 147 -11.87 -11.32 -3.70
CA LYS A 147 -12.75 -10.88 -2.61
C LYS A 147 -12.42 -9.47 -2.12
N ASN A 148 -11.13 -9.16 -1.95
CA ASN A 148 -10.71 -7.81 -1.56
C ASN A 148 -11.00 -6.76 -2.65
N TYR A 149 -10.85 -7.13 -3.92
CA TYR A 149 -11.19 -6.27 -5.05
C TYR A 149 -12.69 -5.96 -5.08
N ILE A 150 -13.56 -6.98 -4.96
CA ILE A 150 -15.02 -6.82 -4.85
C ILE A 150 -15.36 -5.89 -3.69
N LYS A 151 -14.80 -6.14 -2.50
CA LYS A 151 -15.05 -5.34 -1.29
C LYS A 151 -14.64 -3.88 -1.45
N ARG A 152 -13.47 -3.60 -2.02
CA ARG A 152 -12.95 -2.23 -2.20
C ARG A 152 -13.76 -1.43 -3.21
N ASN A 153 -14.22 -2.08 -4.29
CA ASN A 153 -14.99 -1.43 -5.34
C ASN A 153 -16.51 -1.49 -5.12
N LYS A 154 -16.97 -2.06 -3.99
CA LYS A 154 -18.39 -2.22 -3.63
C LYS A 154 -19.20 -2.91 -4.73
N LEU A 155 -18.63 -3.94 -5.34
CA LEU A 155 -19.27 -4.69 -6.43
C LEU A 155 -20.19 -5.78 -5.87
N SER A 156 -21.30 -6.04 -6.54
CA SER A 156 -22.22 -7.14 -6.24
C SER A 156 -22.14 -8.19 -7.35
N MET A 157 -21.07 -8.99 -7.34
CA MET A 157 -20.83 -10.04 -8.34
C MET A 157 -20.13 -11.24 -7.70
N THR A 158 -20.16 -12.39 -8.36
CA THR A 158 -19.48 -13.60 -7.88
C THR A 158 -17.95 -13.48 -8.01
N ILE A 159 -17.22 -14.35 -7.32
CA ILE A 159 -15.75 -14.39 -7.40
C ILE A 159 -15.30 -14.64 -8.85
N ASP A 160 -15.95 -15.54 -9.58
CA ASP A 160 -15.55 -15.85 -10.96
C ASP A 160 -15.87 -14.71 -11.94
N GLN A 161 -17.02 -14.05 -11.77
CA GLN A 161 -17.34 -12.84 -12.55
C GLN A 161 -16.30 -11.74 -12.33
N ALA A 162 -15.96 -11.47 -11.06
CA ALA A 162 -14.93 -10.49 -10.73
C ALA A 162 -13.54 -10.91 -11.25
N ARG A 163 -13.21 -12.20 -11.22
CA ARG A 163 -11.96 -12.73 -11.76
C ARG A 163 -11.86 -12.47 -13.26
N ASN A 164 -12.89 -12.80 -14.03
CA ASN A 164 -12.94 -12.56 -15.47
C ASN A 164 -12.86 -11.06 -15.79
N MET A 165 -13.63 -10.24 -15.10
CA MET A 165 -13.57 -8.78 -15.27
C MET A 165 -12.17 -8.22 -14.97
N ILE A 166 -11.49 -8.72 -13.93
CA ILE A 166 -10.10 -8.32 -13.62
C ILE A 166 -9.12 -8.79 -14.70
N LEU A 167 -9.33 -9.97 -15.29
CA LEU A 167 -8.50 -10.45 -16.41
C LEU A 167 -8.69 -9.57 -17.64
N GLU A 168 -9.94 -9.28 -18.00
CA GLU A 168 -10.32 -8.38 -19.10
C GLU A 168 -9.72 -6.98 -18.91
N THR A 169 -9.75 -6.43 -17.69
CA THR A 169 -9.13 -5.12 -17.40
C THR A 169 -7.60 -5.15 -17.30
N ARG A 170 -6.99 -6.30 -17.00
CA ARG A 170 -5.52 -6.44 -16.95
C ARG A 170 -4.91 -6.57 -18.33
N GLU A 171 -5.65 -7.10 -19.28
CA GLU A 171 -5.30 -6.99 -20.69
C GLU A 171 -5.59 -5.55 -21.13
N HIS A 172 -4.69 -4.61 -20.79
CA HIS A 172 -4.61 -3.35 -21.50
C HIS A 172 -4.18 -3.68 -22.93
N ILE A 173 -5.17 -3.94 -23.78
CA ILE A 173 -4.96 -4.17 -25.20
C ILE A 173 -4.90 -2.79 -25.83
N PHE A 174 -3.68 -2.35 -26.18
CA PHE A 174 -3.53 -1.17 -27.01
C PHE A 174 -3.89 -1.57 -28.44
N ILE A 175 -4.82 -0.84 -29.05
CA ILE A 175 -5.27 -1.10 -30.41
C ILE A 175 -4.83 0.06 -31.30
N ILE A 176 -4.03 -0.23 -32.31
CA ILE A 176 -3.62 0.76 -33.30
C ILE A 176 -3.41 0.07 -34.65
N ASP A 177 -3.93 0.65 -35.73
CA ASP A 177 -3.82 0.09 -37.09
C ASP A 177 -4.29 -1.35 -37.22
N ASN A 178 -5.37 -1.69 -36.51
CA ASN A 178 -5.92 -3.04 -36.38
C ASN A 178 -4.95 -4.08 -35.80
N GLN A 179 -3.84 -3.64 -35.21
CA GLN A 179 -2.93 -4.48 -34.43
C GLN A 179 -3.21 -4.34 -32.94
N LEU A 180 -3.12 -5.47 -32.24
CA LEU A 180 -3.41 -5.61 -30.81
C LEU A 180 -2.09 -5.81 -30.05
N PHE A 181 -1.81 -4.97 -29.06
CA PHE A 181 -0.61 -5.06 -28.25
C PHE A 181 -0.98 -5.29 -26.79
N LYS A 182 -0.44 -6.36 -26.19
CA LYS A 182 -0.72 -6.72 -24.79
C LYS A 182 0.10 -5.91 -23.78
N THR A 183 1.22 -5.34 -24.20
CA THR A 183 2.10 -4.57 -23.31
C THR A 183 2.34 -3.18 -23.87
N LEU A 184 2.49 -2.20 -22.96
CA LEU A 184 2.84 -0.84 -23.33
C LEU A 184 4.18 -0.79 -24.08
N LYS A 185 5.11 -1.70 -23.76
CA LYS A 185 6.42 -1.78 -24.41
C LYS A 185 6.26 -2.15 -25.89
N ASP A 186 5.51 -3.22 -26.17
CA ASP A 186 5.30 -3.69 -27.55
C ASP A 186 4.55 -2.64 -28.37
N PHE A 187 3.53 -2.01 -27.77
CA PHE A 187 2.83 -0.88 -28.36
C PHE A 187 3.78 0.29 -28.68
N THR A 188 4.61 0.73 -27.72
CA THR A 188 5.54 1.84 -27.94
C THR A 188 6.56 1.51 -29.03
N ASN A 189 7.06 0.27 -29.08
CA ASN A 189 8.00 -0.19 -30.11
C ASN A 189 7.37 -0.13 -31.50
N TYR A 190 6.12 -0.59 -31.64
CA TYR A 190 5.39 -0.50 -32.89
C TYR A 190 5.22 0.95 -33.34
N VAL A 191 4.76 1.83 -32.43
CA VAL A 191 4.57 3.25 -32.76
C VAL A 191 5.88 3.93 -33.15
N PHE A 192 7.00 3.57 -32.50
CA PHE A 192 8.32 4.06 -32.89
C PHE A 192 8.73 3.57 -34.28
N GLN A 193 8.53 2.28 -34.58
CA GLN A 193 8.89 1.70 -35.88
C GLN A 193 8.06 2.27 -37.03
N GLN A 194 6.76 2.46 -36.84
CA GLN A 194 5.85 2.93 -37.90
C GLN A 194 5.82 4.44 -38.06
N TYR A 195 5.89 5.19 -36.95
CA TYR A 195 5.67 6.64 -36.94
C TYR A 195 6.91 7.46 -36.52
N SER A 196 8.03 6.80 -36.19
CA SER A 196 9.26 7.46 -35.69
C SER A 196 9.07 8.31 -34.43
N ILE A 197 8.06 7.98 -33.60
CA ILE A 197 7.77 8.73 -32.36
C ILE A 197 8.50 8.08 -31.19
N PRO A 198 9.28 8.83 -30.38
CA PRO A 198 10.06 8.25 -29.29
C PRO A 198 9.22 7.45 -28.27
N LEU A 199 9.75 6.31 -27.83
CA LEU A 199 9.10 5.39 -26.87
C LEU A 199 8.62 6.12 -25.59
N SER A 200 9.45 7.02 -25.07
CA SER A 200 9.16 7.81 -23.87
C SER A 200 7.97 8.75 -24.06
N THR A 201 7.86 9.37 -25.23
CA THR A 201 6.74 10.25 -25.60
C THR A 201 5.44 9.48 -25.67
N VAL A 202 5.43 8.32 -26.36
CA VAL A 202 4.25 7.45 -26.46
C VAL A 202 3.80 6.97 -25.09
N ALA A 203 4.73 6.49 -24.26
CA ALA A 203 4.42 6.03 -22.90
C ALA A 203 3.86 7.16 -22.03
N ASN A 204 4.38 8.39 -22.14
CA ASN A 204 3.86 9.53 -21.41
C ASN A 204 2.47 9.95 -21.87
N ARG A 205 2.18 9.91 -23.18
CA ARG A 205 0.83 10.18 -23.72
C ARG A 205 -0.20 9.20 -23.15
N ILE A 206 0.09 7.90 -23.16
CA ILE A 206 -0.81 6.90 -22.56
C ILE A 206 -1.02 7.16 -21.06
N ARG A 207 0.04 7.45 -20.29
CA ARG A 207 -0.07 7.77 -18.85
C ARG A 207 -0.91 9.02 -18.58
N GLN A 208 -0.92 9.98 -19.52
CA GLN A 208 -1.73 11.19 -19.45
C GLN A 208 -3.18 10.98 -19.95
N GLY A 209 -3.54 9.75 -20.33
CA GLY A 209 -4.89 9.38 -20.74
C GLY A 209 -5.23 9.74 -22.19
N TYR A 210 -4.23 9.94 -23.04
CA TYR A 210 -4.45 10.09 -24.49
C TYR A 210 -4.76 8.73 -25.12
N SER A 211 -5.52 8.75 -26.21
CA SER A 211 -5.87 7.53 -26.94
C SER A 211 -4.68 6.99 -27.72
N GLU A 212 -4.76 5.72 -28.11
CA GLU A 212 -3.76 5.04 -28.93
C GLU A 212 -3.57 5.74 -30.29
N ASN A 213 -4.64 6.32 -30.86
CA ASN A 213 -4.55 7.09 -32.10
C ASN A 213 -3.84 8.44 -31.91
N ASP A 214 -3.97 9.10 -30.75
CA ASP A 214 -3.21 10.32 -30.44
C ASP A 214 -1.70 10.05 -30.37
N CYS A 215 -1.31 8.80 -30.14
CA CYS A 215 0.09 8.38 -30.16
C CYS A 215 0.72 8.37 -31.56
N LYS A 216 -0.08 8.47 -32.64
CA LYS A 216 0.41 8.62 -34.04
C LYS A 216 0.86 10.04 -34.37
N LEU A 217 0.41 11.03 -33.59
CA LEU A 217 0.62 12.43 -33.93
C LEU A 217 2.09 12.82 -33.75
N SER A 218 2.62 13.54 -34.74
CA SER A 218 3.92 14.19 -34.61
C SER A 218 3.93 15.14 -33.41
N GLN A 219 5.10 15.52 -32.93
CA GLN A 219 5.20 16.42 -31.79
C GLN A 219 4.56 17.79 -32.08
N HIS A 220 4.70 18.28 -33.32
CA HIS A 220 4.07 19.51 -33.80
C HIS A 220 2.54 19.42 -33.76
N ASP A 221 1.97 18.35 -34.35
CA ASP A 221 0.52 18.19 -34.43
C ASP A 221 -0.11 18.00 -33.04
N PHE A 222 0.60 17.29 -32.17
CA PHE A 222 0.18 17.10 -30.79
C PHE A 222 0.14 18.42 -29.99
N GLN A 223 1.14 19.29 -30.17
CA GLN A 223 1.16 20.62 -29.57
C GLN A 223 0.00 21.48 -30.09
N SER A 224 -0.28 21.43 -31.40
CA SER A 224 -1.39 22.16 -32.01
C SER A 224 -2.76 21.75 -31.43
N MET A 225 -2.93 20.46 -31.11
CA MET A 225 -4.14 19.95 -30.46
C MET A 225 -4.25 20.36 -28.99
N SER A 226 -3.14 20.41 -28.26
CA SER A 226 -3.13 20.84 -26.86
C SER A 226 -3.55 22.31 -26.72
N VAL A 227 -3.10 23.17 -27.64
CA VAL A 227 -3.52 24.59 -27.71
C VAL A 227 -5.03 24.73 -27.98
N LYS A 228 -5.61 23.88 -28.84
CA LYS A 228 -7.06 23.88 -29.10
C LYS A 228 -7.87 23.39 -27.89
N LYS A 229 -7.36 22.41 -27.13
CA LYS A 229 -8.01 21.91 -25.89
C LYS A 229 -7.97 22.94 -24.76
N SER A 230 -6.91 23.74 -24.62
CA SER A 230 -6.83 24.80 -23.61
C SER A 230 -7.82 25.95 -23.88
N HIS A 231 -8.09 26.27 -25.15
CA HIS A 231 -9.14 27.23 -25.51
C HIS A 231 -10.56 26.74 -25.15
N ARG A 232 -10.85 25.44 -25.31
CA ARG A 232 -12.16 24.86 -24.90
C ARG A 232 -12.35 24.76 -23.38
N LYS A 233 -11.27 24.76 -22.59
CA LYS A 233 -11.31 24.80 -21.12
C LYS A 233 -11.38 26.22 -20.53
N ARG A 234 -11.43 27.28 -21.34
CA ARG A 234 -11.89 28.58 -20.85
C ARG A 234 -13.33 28.37 -20.40
N SER A 235 -13.57 28.52 -19.10
CA SER A 235 -14.86 28.33 -18.45
C SER A 235 -15.95 28.97 -19.30
N LYS A 236 -16.87 28.15 -19.82
CA LYS A 236 -18.12 28.63 -20.41
C LYS A 236 -18.83 29.39 -19.30
N ILE A 237 -18.87 30.70 -19.41
CA ILE A 237 -19.60 31.56 -18.48
C ILE A 237 -20.70 32.15 -19.33
N ARG A 238 -21.95 31.88 -18.96
CA ARG A 238 -23.10 32.54 -19.57
C ARG A 238 -23.20 33.92 -18.92
N LEU A 239 -22.93 34.95 -19.70
CA LEU A 239 -23.13 36.36 -19.31
C LEU A 239 -24.25 36.90 -20.19
N THR A 240 -25.19 37.64 -19.61
CA THR A 240 -26.31 38.22 -20.36
C THR A 240 -26.34 39.73 -20.18
N ILE A 241 -26.36 40.47 -21.28
CA ILE A 241 -26.48 41.94 -21.29
C ILE A 241 -27.22 42.37 -22.55
N ASP A 242 -28.11 43.36 -22.45
CA ASP A 242 -28.92 43.86 -23.57
C ASP A 242 -29.68 42.76 -24.35
N ASN A 243 -30.20 41.77 -23.61
CA ASN A 243 -30.86 40.57 -24.15
C ASN A 243 -29.97 39.71 -25.08
N LYS A 244 -28.64 39.91 -25.06
CA LYS A 244 -27.66 39.07 -25.75
C LYS A 244 -26.95 38.17 -24.75
N GLU A 245 -26.82 36.90 -25.11
CA GLU A 245 -26.07 35.91 -24.33
C GLU A 245 -24.66 35.74 -24.89
N PHE A 246 -23.68 35.71 -23.99
CA PHE A 246 -22.27 35.50 -24.29
C PHE A 246 -21.77 34.26 -23.57
N ILE A 247 -21.04 33.40 -24.29
CA ILE A 247 -20.58 32.10 -23.78
C ILE A 247 -19.15 32.18 -23.23
N THR A 248 -18.39 33.19 -23.65
CA THR A 248 -17.00 33.41 -23.21
C THR A 248 -16.80 34.84 -22.69
N LYS A 249 -15.89 35.01 -21.73
CA LYS A 249 -15.49 36.35 -21.24
C LYS A 249 -14.91 37.22 -22.35
N ALA A 250 -14.29 36.61 -23.37
CA ALA A 250 -13.68 37.33 -24.47
C ALA A 250 -14.75 37.95 -25.38
N ASP A 251 -15.77 37.19 -25.76
CA ASP A 251 -16.87 37.69 -26.60
C ASP A 251 -17.64 38.81 -25.89
N PHE A 252 -17.87 38.65 -24.57
CA PHE A 252 -18.48 39.70 -23.75
C PHE A 252 -17.60 40.96 -23.67
N ALA A 253 -16.28 40.81 -23.48
CA ALA A 253 -15.35 41.93 -23.45
C ALA A 253 -15.25 42.64 -24.81
N GLU A 254 -15.31 41.89 -25.92
CA GLU A 254 -15.40 42.43 -27.28
C GLU A 254 -16.66 43.27 -27.47
N TYR A 255 -17.80 42.74 -27.04
CA TYR A 255 -19.09 43.43 -27.14
C TYR A 255 -19.10 44.74 -26.36
N LEU A 256 -18.59 44.75 -25.12
CA LEU A 256 -18.50 45.97 -24.32
C LEU A 256 -17.52 46.98 -24.90
N PHE A 257 -16.44 46.52 -25.54
CA PHE A 257 -15.51 47.39 -26.23
C PHE A 257 -16.15 48.07 -27.45
N VAL A 258 -16.83 47.30 -28.30
CA VAL A 258 -17.46 47.83 -29.52
C VAL A 258 -18.67 48.71 -29.19
N THR A 259 -19.52 48.30 -28.24
CA THR A 259 -20.81 48.97 -27.99
C THR A 259 -20.67 50.13 -27.01
N TYR A 260 -19.82 49.98 -25.99
CA TYR A 260 -19.72 50.92 -24.87
C TYR A 260 -18.32 51.57 -24.76
N SER A 261 -17.40 51.28 -25.69
CA SER A 261 -16.01 51.78 -25.66
C SER A 261 -15.25 51.40 -24.38
N ILE A 262 -15.63 50.30 -23.73
CA ILE A 262 -14.99 49.82 -22.49
C ILE A 262 -13.80 48.93 -22.86
N SER A 263 -12.62 49.23 -22.33
CA SER A 263 -11.41 48.44 -22.59
C SER A 263 -11.58 46.95 -22.26
N LYS A 264 -11.25 46.08 -23.22
CA LYS A 264 -11.32 44.61 -23.07
C LYS A 264 -10.58 44.11 -21.82
N SER A 265 -9.38 44.63 -21.57
CA SER A 265 -8.57 44.25 -20.41
C SER A 265 -9.20 44.69 -19.09
N ALA A 266 -9.86 45.85 -19.07
CA ALA A 266 -10.59 46.32 -17.90
C ALA A 266 -11.81 45.44 -17.60
N THR A 267 -12.58 45.05 -18.62
CA THR A 267 -13.72 44.13 -18.49
C THR A 267 -13.27 42.77 -17.96
N GLU A 268 -12.22 42.19 -18.52
CA GLU A 268 -11.70 40.91 -18.03
C GLU A 268 -11.23 40.99 -16.57
N GLN A 269 -10.56 42.07 -16.19
CA GLN A 269 -10.10 42.27 -14.81
C GLN A 269 -11.29 42.40 -13.83
N ARG A 270 -12.36 43.08 -14.23
CA ARG A 270 -13.61 43.18 -13.46
C ARG A 270 -14.25 41.80 -13.29
N LEU A 271 -14.41 41.03 -14.37
CA LEU A 271 -14.94 39.66 -14.28
C LEU A 271 -14.07 38.71 -13.46
N ARG A 272 -12.75 38.96 -13.32
CA ARG A 272 -11.88 38.18 -12.42
C ARG A 272 -12.05 38.57 -10.96
N LYS A 273 -12.44 39.81 -10.69
CA LYS A 273 -12.73 40.33 -9.34
C LYS A 273 -14.17 40.06 -8.88
N GLY A 274 -14.96 39.31 -9.65
CA GLY A 274 -16.33 38.92 -9.29
C GLY A 274 -17.35 40.05 -9.44
N TYR A 275 -17.10 41.03 -10.31
CA TYR A 275 -18.12 42.01 -10.68
C TYR A 275 -19.17 41.36 -11.58
N SER A 276 -20.44 41.78 -11.44
CA SER A 276 -21.53 41.35 -12.32
C SER A 276 -21.40 41.94 -13.73
N GLU A 277 -22.24 41.45 -14.65
CA GLU A 277 -22.33 41.93 -16.04
C GLU A 277 -22.64 43.42 -16.09
N GLN A 278 -23.60 43.87 -15.28
CA GLN A 278 -24.02 45.27 -15.19
C GLN A 278 -22.93 46.14 -14.56
N GLU A 279 -22.24 45.63 -13.53
CA GLU A 279 -21.13 46.35 -12.92
C GLU A 279 -19.96 46.53 -13.89
N CYS A 280 -19.79 45.61 -14.86
CA CYS A 280 -18.78 45.76 -15.90
C CYS A 280 -19.03 46.95 -16.82
N MET A 281 -20.25 47.51 -16.88
CA MET A 281 -20.57 48.71 -17.67
C MET A 281 -20.25 50.02 -16.93
N LEU A 282 -20.10 49.98 -15.61
CA LEU A 282 -20.00 51.19 -14.81
C LEU A 282 -18.68 51.94 -15.03
N SER A 283 -18.74 53.26 -14.85
CA SER A 283 -17.56 54.12 -14.86
C SER A 283 -16.63 53.77 -13.69
N ARG A 284 -15.36 54.19 -13.78
CA ARG A 284 -14.39 54.00 -12.68
C ARG A 284 -14.87 54.63 -11.36
N ASN A 285 -15.57 55.76 -11.43
CA ASN A 285 -16.04 56.47 -10.24
C ASN A 285 -17.20 55.72 -9.55
N GLU A 286 -18.13 55.16 -10.31
CA GLU A 286 -19.22 54.35 -9.78
C GLU A 286 -18.72 53.05 -9.16
N LEU A 287 -17.74 52.40 -9.80
CA LEU A 287 -17.11 51.19 -9.26
C LEU A 287 -16.38 51.43 -7.93
N ARG A 288 -15.75 52.60 -7.76
CA ARG A 288 -15.15 53.00 -6.48
C ARG A 288 -16.20 53.11 -5.38
N LYS A 289 -17.38 53.67 -5.67
CA LYS A 289 -18.50 53.76 -4.72
C LYS A 289 -19.00 52.37 -4.30
N ILE A 290 -19.13 51.44 -5.25
CA ILE A 290 -19.55 50.06 -4.97
C ILE A 290 -18.50 49.32 -4.14
N SER A 291 -17.23 49.45 -4.51
CA SER A 291 -16.12 48.83 -3.78
C SER A 291 -16.07 49.31 -2.32
N ALA A 292 -16.19 50.62 -2.09
CA ALA A 292 -16.23 51.21 -0.75
C ALA A 292 -17.41 50.67 0.08
N LYS A 293 -18.60 50.54 -0.52
CA LYS A 293 -19.77 49.93 0.15
C LYS A 293 -19.51 48.47 0.54
N ARG A 294 -18.95 47.65 -0.36
CA ARG A 294 -18.63 46.23 -0.06
C ARG A 294 -17.62 46.10 1.09
N SER A 295 -16.63 46.98 1.16
CA SER A 295 -15.62 46.99 2.22
C SER A 295 -16.18 47.35 3.61
N ILE A 296 -17.22 48.20 3.67
CA ILE A 296 -17.90 48.56 4.91
C ILE A 296 -18.73 47.38 5.42
N VAL A 297 -19.51 46.73 4.54
CA VAL A 297 -20.35 45.58 4.88
C VAL A 297 -19.52 44.41 5.40
N SER A 298 -18.36 44.12 4.81
CA SER A 298 -17.47 43.04 5.29
C SER A 298 -16.84 43.30 6.65
N LYS A 299 -16.77 44.57 7.10
CA LYS A 299 -16.22 44.94 8.41
C LYS A 299 -17.28 44.95 9.53
N SER A 300 -18.56 45.04 9.18
CA SER A 300 -19.65 45.00 10.17
C SER A 300 -20.13 43.58 10.51
N THR A 301 -19.66 42.57 9.77
CA THR A 301 -20.09 41.16 9.93
C THR A 301 -19.02 40.26 10.56
N ASN A 302 -17.90 40.82 11.01
CA ASN A 302 -16.84 40.16 11.78
C ASN A 302 -16.71 40.84 13.13
#